data_AF-A0A178MVB0-F1
#
_entry.id   AF-A0A178MVB0-F1
#
_cell.length_a   1.000
_cell.length_b   1.000
_cell.length_c   1.000
_cell.angle_alpha   90.00
_cell.angle_beta   90.00
_cell.angle_gamma   90.00
#
_symmetry.space_group_name_H-M   'P 1'
#
loop_
_entity.id
_entity.type
_entity.pdbx_description
1 polymer ?
#
loop_
_entity_poly.entity_id
_entity_poly.type
_entity_poly.pdbx_seq_one_letter_code
_entity_poly.pdbx_strand_id
1 'polypeptide(L)'
;MDENGICDWLADATPGATLIYYRGHLGHDRMPSTKVLPEVLRRQVVDVATRIQQAAEAERVFLLQRRNGDDDFSYLAIKAAGHPRSSITRGGRR
;
A
#
# COMPACT_ATOMS: atom_id res chain seq x y z
N MET A 1 5.42 -7.15 -6.97
CA MET A 1 5.21 -7.31 -5.53
C MET A 1 3.86 -7.99 -5.35
N ASP A 2 3.81 -9.04 -4.56
CA ASP A 2 2.59 -9.78 -4.24
C ASP A 2 2.06 -9.39 -2.85
N GLU A 3 0.93 -9.98 -2.45
CA GLU A 3 0.25 -9.65 -1.18
C GLU A 3 1.12 -9.86 0.06
N ASN A 4 1.97 -10.90 0.08
CA ASN A 4 2.80 -11.19 1.25
C ASN A 4 3.87 -10.11 1.42
N GLY A 5 4.51 -9.70 0.32
CA GLY A 5 5.46 -8.59 0.35
C GLY A 5 4.85 -7.30 0.89
N ILE A 6 3.56 -7.04 0.64
CA ILE A 6 2.85 -5.88 1.19
C ILE A 6 2.66 -6.02 2.70
N CYS A 7 2.31 -7.21 3.18
CA CYS A 7 2.17 -7.46 4.61
C CYS A 7 3.50 -7.28 5.35
N ASP A 8 4.59 -7.80 4.78
CA ASP A 8 5.93 -7.65 5.35
C ASP A 8 6.35 -6.18 5.38
N TRP A 9 6.16 -5.45 4.27
CA TRP A 9 6.44 -4.01 4.24
C TRP A 9 5.59 -3.24 5.26
N LEU A 10 4.31 -3.56 5.41
CA LEU A 10 3.44 -2.91 6.41
C LEU A 10 3.87 -3.15 7.86
N ALA A 11 4.57 -4.26 8.12
CA ALA A 11 5.10 -4.60 9.44
C ALA A 11 6.43 -3.89 9.72
N ASP A 12 7.33 -3.86 8.74
CA ASP A 12 8.73 -3.43 8.94
C ASP A 12 8.99 -1.97 8.57
N ALA A 13 8.15 -1.36 7.72
CA ALA A 13 8.39 -0.01 7.23
C ALA A 13 8.28 1.05 8.35
N THR A 14 9.24 1.97 8.35
CA THR A 14 9.25 3.12 9.25
C THR A 14 8.22 4.17 8.82
N PRO A 15 7.68 4.98 9.76
CA PRO A 15 6.83 6.12 9.40
C PRO A 15 7.48 7.03 8.35
N GLY A 16 6.71 7.39 7.32
CA GLY A 16 7.18 8.18 6.17
C GLY A 16 7.84 7.34 5.07
N ALA A 17 8.16 6.07 5.30
CA ALA A 17 8.64 5.19 4.24
C ALA A 17 7.60 5.10 3.12
N THR A 18 8.08 5.18 1.87
CA THR A 18 7.24 5.18 0.68
C THR A 18 7.49 3.91 -0.12
N LEU A 19 6.41 3.30 -0.60
CA LEU A 19 6.43 2.14 -1.48
C LEU A 19 5.57 2.42 -2.70
N ILE A 20 6.11 2.17 -3.90
CA ILE A 20 5.31 2.12 -5.13
C ILE A 20 4.80 0.68 -5.26
N TYR A 21 3.51 0.48 -5.03
CA TYR A 21 2.91 -0.86 -5.10
C TYR A 21 2.41 -1.21 -6.50
N TYR A 22 2.17 -0.20 -7.34
CA TYR A 22 1.75 -0.40 -8.73
C TYR A 22 2.19 0.77 -9.62
N ARG A 23 2.51 0.48 -10.88
CA ARG A 23 2.73 1.47 -11.95
C ARG A 23 1.97 1.03 -13.19
N GLY A 24 1.24 1.96 -13.80
CA GLY A 24 0.32 1.70 -14.90
C GLY A 24 -1.07 2.26 -14.60
N HIS A 25 -2.08 1.86 -15.36
CA HIS A 25 -3.43 2.40 -15.23
C HIS A 25 -4.29 1.47 -14.35
N LEU A 26 -4.10 1.51 -13.02
CA LEU A 26 -4.65 0.54 -12.06
C LEU A 26 -6.16 0.29 -12.22
N GLY A 27 -6.95 1.32 -12.55
CA GLY A 27 -8.38 1.16 -12.82
C GLY A 27 -8.68 0.29 -14.04
N HIS A 28 -7.88 0.44 -15.09
CA HIS A 28 -8.03 -0.24 -16.38
C HIS A 28 -7.42 -1.65 -16.35
N ASP A 29 -6.26 -1.79 -15.71
CA ASP A 29 -5.50 -3.04 -15.69
C ASP A 29 -6.16 -4.13 -14.81
N ARG A 30 -7.03 -3.71 -13.88
CA ARG A 30 -7.84 -4.62 -13.06
C ARG A 30 -9.09 -5.14 -13.76
N MET A 31 -9.48 -4.58 -14.90
CA MET A 31 -10.72 -4.95 -15.59
C MET A 31 -10.52 -6.21 -16.46
N PRO A 32 -11.36 -7.24 -16.34
CA PRO A 32 -11.23 -8.42 -17.19
C PRO A 32 -11.42 -8.15 -18.68
N SER A 33 -12.21 -7.13 -19.01
CA SER A 33 -12.54 -6.72 -20.37
C SER A 33 -11.37 -6.12 -21.14
N THR A 34 -10.37 -5.56 -20.45
CA THR A 34 -9.25 -4.86 -21.09
C THR A 34 -8.18 -5.82 -21.60
N LYS A 35 -8.11 -7.04 -21.02
CA LYS A 35 -7.14 -8.10 -21.37
C LYS A 35 -5.67 -7.65 -21.35
N VAL A 36 -5.38 -6.53 -20.67
CA VAL A 36 -4.03 -5.96 -20.55
C VAL A 36 -3.12 -6.86 -19.74
N LEU A 37 -3.65 -7.45 -18.67
CA LEU A 37 -2.94 -8.39 -17.82
C LEU A 37 -3.53 -9.81 -17.93
N PRO A 38 -2.69 -10.86 -17.95
CA PRO A 38 -3.11 -12.23 -17.70
C PRO A 38 -3.90 -12.34 -16.39
N GLU A 39 -4.85 -13.26 -16.31
CA GLU A 39 -5.75 -13.41 -15.16
C GLU A 39 -5.00 -13.52 -13.82
N VAL A 40 -3.91 -14.29 -13.79
CA VAL A 40 -3.09 -14.48 -12.58
C VAL A 40 -2.48 -13.16 -12.10
N LEU A 41 -1.89 -12.38 -13.01
CA LEU A 41 -1.29 -11.08 -12.68
C LEU A 41 -2.37 -10.07 -12.29
N ARG A 42 -3.51 -10.07 -12.98
CA ARG A 42 -4.66 -9.23 -12.63
C ARG A 42 -5.15 -9.50 -11.22
N ARG A 43 -5.27 -10.79 -10.84
CA ARG A 43 -5.68 -11.18 -9.49
C ARG A 43 -4.68 -10.69 -8.45
N GLN A 44 -3.37 -10.88 -8.68
CA GLN A 44 -2.33 -10.36 -7.78
C GLN A 44 -2.41 -8.84 -7.59
N VAL A 45 -2.66 -8.08 -8.66
CA VAL A 45 -2.83 -6.62 -8.57
C VAL A 45 -4.07 -6.26 -7.76
N VAL A 46 -5.18 -7.01 -7.91
CA VAL A 46 -6.40 -6.82 -7.11
C VAL A 46 -6.13 -7.10 -5.64
N ASP A 47 -5.43 -8.19 -5.32
CA ASP A 47 -5.13 -8.62 -3.94
C ASP A 47 -4.24 -7.58 -3.24
N VAL A 48 -3.14 -7.16 -3.90
CA VAL A 48 -2.25 -6.10 -3.42
C VAL A 48 -3.00 -4.79 -3.19
N ALA A 49 -3.78 -4.34 -4.18
CA ALA A 49 -4.52 -3.09 -4.07
C ALA A 49 -5.56 -3.14 -2.93
N THR A 50 -6.22 -4.28 -2.75
CA THR A 50 -7.19 -4.49 -1.67
C THR A 50 -6.51 -4.43 -0.31
N ARG A 51 -5.33 -5.07 -0.19
CA ARG A 51 -4.59 -5.10 1.08
C ARG A 51 -4.09 -3.72 1.51
N ILE A 52 -3.59 -2.94 0.55
CA ILE A 52 -3.15 -1.56 0.80
C ILE A 52 -4.34 -0.64 1.12
N GLN A 53 -5.48 -0.83 0.45
CA GLN A 53 -6.71 -0.09 0.73
C GLN A 53 -7.20 -0.33 2.16
N GLN A 54 -7.24 -1.59 2.62
CA GLN A 54 -7.56 -1.94 4.01
C GLN A 54 -6.59 -1.30 5.01
N ALA A 55 -5.30 -1.26 4.68
CA ALA A 55 -4.31 -0.60 5.54
C ALA A 55 -4.52 0.92 5.62
N ALA A 56 -4.99 1.55 4.54
CA ALA A 56 -5.32 2.96 4.51
C ALA A 56 -6.59 3.27 5.33
N GLU A 57 -7.60 2.42 5.21
CA GLU A 57 -8.83 2.50 6.02
C GLU A 57 -8.55 2.36 7.52
N ALA A 58 -7.53 1.58 7.89
CA ALA A 58 -7.03 1.46 9.25
C ALA A 58 -6.01 2.56 9.64
N GLU A 59 -5.86 3.62 8.83
CA GLU A 59 -4.95 4.75 9.05
C GLU A 59 -3.47 4.35 9.20
N ARG A 60 -3.08 3.18 8.67
CA ARG A 60 -1.69 2.67 8.74
C ARG A 60 -0.82 3.20 7.61
N VAL A 61 -1.43 3.66 6.52
CA VAL A 61 -0.78 4.22 5.34
C VAL A 61 -1.61 5.36 4.75
N PHE A 62 -0.95 6.27 4.04
CA PHE A 62 -1.58 7.22 3.13
C PHE A 62 -1.39 6.74 1.70
N LEU A 63 -2.46 6.80 0.90
CA LEU A 63 -2.41 6.44 -0.52
C LEU A 63 -2.24 7.67 -1.38
N LEU A 64 -1.33 7.60 -2.32
CA LEU A 64 -1.08 8.66 -3.29
C LEU A 64 -1.07 8.09 -4.70
N GLN A 65 -1.51 8.91 -5.64
CA GLN A 65 -1.34 8.69 -7.06
C GLN A 65 -0.45 9.79 -7.62
N ARG A 66 0.59 9.42 -8.35
CA ARG A 66 1.47 10.34 -9.06
C ARG A 66 1.33 10.09 -10.56
N ARG A 67 1.00 11.13 -11.32
CA ARG A 67 1.10 11.12 -12.79
C ARG A 67 2.53 11.47 -13.18
N ASN A 68 3.21 10.57 -13.90
CA ASN A 68 4.59 10.78 -14.35
C ASN A 68 4.68 11.24 -15.82
N GLY A 69 3.61 11.04 -16.59
CA GLY A 69 3.54 11.37 -18.01
C GLY A 69 2.18 11.00 -18.57
N ASP A 70 2.05 10.99 -19.89
CA ASP A 70 0.86 10.44 -20.56
C ASP A 70 0.79 8.93 -20.31
N ASP A 71 -0.38 8.47 -19.86
CA ASP A 71 -0.69 7.08 -19.50
C ASP A 71 0.20 6.40 -18.44
N ASP A 72 1.11 7.13 -17.79
CA ASP A 72 1.96 6.60 -16.73
C ASP A 72 1.61 7.16 -15.34
N PHE A 73 1.06 6.28 -14.50
CA PHE A 73 0.67 6.59 -13.13
C PHE A 73 1.40 5.65 -12.16
N SER A 74 1.99 6.22 -11.13
CA SER A 74 2.52 5.47 -9.98
C SER A 74 1.57 5.57 -8.82
N TYR A 75 1.26 4.43 -8.23
CA TYR A 75 0.45 4.32 -7.03
C TYR A 75 1.35 4.01 -5.85
N LEU A 76 1.33 4.91 -4.88
CA LEU A 76 2.24 4.89 -3.74
C LEU A 76 1.45 4.70 -2.45
N ALA A 77 2.06 3.98 -1.53
CA ALA A 77 1.68 3.96 -0.13
C ALA A 77 2.79 4.61 0.70
N ILE A 78 2.42 5.54 1.57
CA ILE A 78 3.31 6.14 2.56
C ILE A 78 2.93 5.59 3.92
N LYS A 79 3.88 5.00 4.64
CA LYS A 79 3.63 4.49 5.99
C LYS A 79 3.24 5.64 6.92
N ALA A 80 2.07 5.55 7.53
CA ALA A 80 1.65 6.51 8.53
C ALA A 80 2.49 6.32 9.81
N ALA A 81 2.79 7.43 10.48
CA ALA A 81 3.19 7.40 11.88
C ALA A 81 2.00 6.82 12.64
N GLY A 82 2.12 5.57 13.09
CA GLY A 82 1.11 5.00 13.97
C GLY A 82 0.89 5.96 15.13
N HIS A 83 -0.34 6.01 15.68
CA HIS A 83 -0.57 6.70 16.95
C HIS A 83 0.57 6.31 17.89
N PRO A 84 1.31 7.28 18.48
CA PRO A 84 2.35 6.95 19.42
C PRO A 84 1.70 6.02 20.43
N ARG A 85 2.20 4.77 20.51
CA ARG A 85 1.87 3.92 21.65
C ARG A 85 2.15 4.79 22.84
N SER A 86 1.11 5.14 23.61
CA SER A 86 1.30 5.72 24.93
C SER A 86 2.24 4.79 25.65
N SER A 87 3.52 5.13 25.66
CA SER A 87 4.48 4.59 26.59
C SER A 87 3.97 5.08 27.92
N ILE A 88 3.09 4.29 28.54
CA ILE A 88 2.90 4.34 29.97
C ILE A 88 4.28 4.01 30.52
N THR A 89 5.05 5.06 30.75
CA THR A 89 6.17 5.06 31.69
C THR A 89 5.52 4.80 33.03
N ARG A 90 5.38 3.51 33.38
CA ARG A 90 5.02 3.12 34.73
C ARG A 90 6.25 3.40 35.58
N GLY A 91 6.34 4.63 36.07
CA GLY A 91 7.32 5.04 37.06
C GLY A 91 7.16 4.15 38.30
N GLY A 92 8.04 3.16 38.42
CA GLY A 92 8.22 2.39 39.64
C GLY A 92 9.20 3.14 40.53
N ARG A 93 8.69 3.99 41.42
CA ARG A 93 9.40 4.38 42.64
C ARG A 93 9.79 3.13 43.42
N ARG A 94 11.07 2.95 43.71
CA ARG A 94 11.56 2.44 45.00
C ARG A 94 12.84 3.17 45.35
#